data_AF-A0AAU2AYN5-F1
#
_entry.id   AF-A0AAU2AYN5-F1
#
_cell.length_a   1.000
_cell.length_b   1.000
_cell.length_c   1.000
_cell.angle_alpha   90.00
_cell.angle_beta   90.00
_cell.angle_gamma   90.00
#
_symmetry.space_group_name_H-M   'P 1'
#
loop_
_entity.id
_entity.type
_entity.pdbx_description
1 polymer ?
#
loop_
_entity_poly.entity_id
_entity_poly.type
_entity_poly.pdbx_seq_one_letter_code
_entity_poly.pdbx_strand_id
1 'polypeptide(L)'
;MAIFVAICAAFLVLVIALVVDAGGRLRVAERTDAYAQEAARVGGQQLDEAAVLRGEGYRVKEQYVKDAADSYLALYHLKAAAVAFSPDGTAVTVTVEADYKPALLGELGKQKVTGKGSATLVHGVEKAETD
;
A
#
# COMPACT_ATOMS: atom_id res chain seq x y z
N MET A 1 8.58 -15.10 -46.91
CA MET A 1 7.60 -14.02 -46.64
C MET A 1 6.69 -14.34 -45.46
N ALA A 2 5.97 -15.46 -45.47
CA ALA A 2 5.06 -15.82 -44.36
C ALA A 2 5.74 -15.91 -42.98
N ILE A 3 6.96 -16.45 -42.89
CA ILE A 3 7.72 -16.53 -41.62
C ILE A 3 8.04 -15.15 -41.05
N PHE A 4 8.50 -14.22 -41.89
CA PHE A 4 8.79 -12.85 -41.47
C PHE A 4 7.53 -12.15 -40.95
N VAL A 5 6.42 -12.26 -41.69
CA VAL A 5 5.13 -11.71 -41.27
C VAL A 5 4.65 -12.33 -39.96
N ALA A 6 4.79 -13.64 -39.80
CA ALA A 6 4.41 -14.35 -38.57
C ALA A 6 5.22 -13.87 -37.36
N ILE A 7 6.55 -13.69 -37.51
CA ILE A 7 7.41 -13.18 -36.45
C ILE A 7 7.02 -11.74 -36.08
N CYS A 8 6.86 -10.86 -37.06
CA CYS A 8 6.44 -9.48 -36.82
C CYS A 8 5.07 -9.40 -36.13
N ALA A 9 4.10 -10.18 -36.58
CA ALA A 9 2.77 -10.22 -35.97
C ALA A 9 2.83 -10.71 -34.52
N ALA A 10 3.64 -11.74 -34.23
CA ALA A 10 3.83 -12.23 -32.86
C ALA A 10 4.43 -11.15 -31.94
N PHE A 11 5.44 -10.41 -32.41
CA PHE A 11 6.03 -9.31 -31.64
C PHE A 11 5.03 -8.17 -31.40
N LEU A 12 4.20 -7.81 -32.39
CA LEU A 12 3.18 -6.78 -32.21
C LEU A 12 2.15 -7.17 -31.14
N VAL A 13 1.68 -8.42 -31.16
CA VAL A 13 0.76 -8.93 -30.12
C VAL A 13 1.42 -8.88 -28.74
N LEU A 14 2.69 -9.27 -28.65
CA LEU A 14 3.45 -9.22 -27.40
C LEU A 14 3.60 -7.79 -26.86
N VAL A 15 3.90 -6.81 -27.73
CA VAL A 15 3.97 -5.39 -27.33
C VAL A 15 2.62 -4.88 -26.86
N ILE A 16 1.53 -5.21 -27.54
CA ILE A 16 0.17 -4.83 -27.11
C ILE A 16 -0.14 -5.42 -25.72
N ALA A 17 0.20 -6.69 -25.50
CA ALA A 17 0.00 -7.35 -24.21
C ALA A 17 0.75 -6.62 -23.08
N LEU A 18 2.01 -6.26 -23.32
CA LEU A 18 2.83 -5.51 -22.37
C LEU A 18 2.22 -4.14 -22.03
N VAL A 19 1.74 -3.39 -23.02
CA VAL A 19 1.17 -2.04 -22.80
C VAL A 19 -0.12 -2.10 -22.00
N VAL A 20 -1.03 -3.02 -22.36
CA VAL A 20 -2.31 -3.19 -21.65
C VAL A 20 -2.06 -3.58 -20.20
N ASP A 21 -1.16 -4.53 -19.96
CA ASP A 21 -0.86 -4.97 -18.60
C ASP A 21 -0.09 -3.91 -17.80
N ALA A 22 0.77 -3.10 -18.43
CA ALA A 22 1.41 -1.97 -17.76
C ALA A 22 0.38 -0.92 -17.32
N GLY A 23 -0.63 -0.63 -18.16
CA GLY A 23 -1.74 0.26 -17.78
C GLY A 23 -2.59 -0.29 -16.63
N GLY A 24 -2.85 -1.60 -16.62
CA GLY A 24 -3.53 -2.27 -15.52
C GLY A 24 -2.77 -2.15 -14.19
N ARG A 25 -1.44 -2.28 -14.22
CA ARG A 25 -0.58 -2.12 -13.04
C ARG A 25 -0.68 -0.75 -12.41
N LEU A 26 -0.63 0.31 -13.24
CA LEU A 26 -0.70 1.69 -12.75
C LEU A 26 -2.02 1.93 -11.99
N ARG A 27 -3.13 1.45 -12.53
CA ARG A 27 -4.44 1.55 -11.88
C ARG A 27 -4.50 0.82 -10.54
N VAL A 28 -3.85 -0.34 -10.43
CA VAL A 28 -3.77 -1.08 -9.15
C VAL A 28 -2.87 -0.37 -8.15
N ALA A 29 -1.77 0.23 -8.61
CA ALA A 29 -0.91 1.06 -7.77
C ALA A 29 -1.67 2.25 -7.17
N GLU A 30 -2.35 3.04 -8.02
CA GLU A 30 -3.16 4.19 -7.57
C GLU A 30 -4.22 3.80 -6.54
N ARG A 31 -4.91 2.67 -6.75
CA ARG A 31 -5.88 2.16 -5.77
C ARG A 31 -5.22 1.74 -4.46
N THR A 32 -4.06 1.10 -4.54
CA THR A 32 -3.33 0.65 -3.35
C THR A 32 -2.82 1.83 -2.54
N ASP A 33 -2.37 2.90 -3.20
CA ASP A 33 -2.03 4.18 -2.56
C ASP A 33 -3.26 4.81 -1.89
N ALA A 34 -4.41 4.85 -2.56
CA ALA A 34 -5.64 5.37 -1.99
C ALA A 34 -6.08 4.57 -0.74
N TYR A 35 -5.99 3.24 -0.79
CA TYR A 35 -6.28 2.40 0.38
C TYR A 35 -5.28 2.62 1.51
N ALA A 36 -4.00 2.77 1.20
CA ALA A 36 -2.97 3.07 2.19
C ALA A 36 -3.20 4.44 2.85
N GLN A 37 -3.62 5.44 2.07
CA GLN A 37 -3.93 6.79 2.56
C GLN A 37 -5.09 6.77 3.54
N GLU A 38 -6.15 6.05 3.19
CA GLU A 38 -7.33 5.94 4.04
C GLU A 38 -7.06 5.07 5.28
N ALA A 39 -6.26 4.02 5.15
CA ALA A 39 -5.80 3.22 6.29
C ALA A 39 -4.97 4.06 7.28
N ALA A 40 -4.08 4.94 6.77
CA ALA A 40 -3.33 5.87 7.60
C ALA A 40 -4.26 6.87 8.30
N ARG A 41 -5.29 7.38 7.61
CA ARG A 41 -6.30 8.28 8.19
C ARG A 41 -7.09 7.60 9.31
N VAL A 42 -7.60 6.39 9.07
CA VAL A 42 -8.36 5.62 10.07
C VAL A 42 -7.48 5.26 11.26
N GLY A 43 -6.27 4.77 11.02
CA GLY A 43 -5.32 4.44 12.08
C GLY A 43 -4.91 5.65 12.90
N GLY A 44 -4.68 6.80 12.26
CA GLY A 44 -4.36 8.05 12.94
C GLY A 44 -5.51 8.59 13.79
N GLN A 45 -6.75 8.54 13.29
CA GLN A 45 -7.94 8.97 14.04
C GLN A 45 -8.19 8.12 15.27
N GLN A 46 -8.09 6.78 15.13
CA GLN A 46 -8.24 5.86 16.24
C GLN A 46 -7.13 6.08 17.28
N LEU A 47 -5.89 6.29 16.81
CA LEU A 47 -4.78 6.58 17.71
C LEU A 47 -4.98 7.90 18.45
N ASP A 48 -5.48 8.95 17.80
CA ASP A 48 -5.78 10.24 18.44
C ASP A 48 -6.88 10.11 19.51
N GLU A 49 -7.91 9.29 19.25
CA GLU A 49 -8.98 9.01 20.23
C GLU A 49 -8.47 8.18 21.42
N ALA A 50 -7.58 7.21 21.16
CA ALA A 50 -6.95 6.38 22.18
C ALA A 50 -5.81 7.07 22.93
N ALA A 51 -5.15 8.08 22.34
CA ALA A 51 -4.07 8.87 22.96
C ALA A 51 -4.53 9.66 24.19
N VAL A 52 -5.84 9.76 24.41
CA VAL A 52 -6.43 10.19 25.69
C VAL A 52 -6.00 9.28 26.85
N LEU A 53 -5.58 8.02 26.58
CA LEU A 53 -4.98 7.06 27.51
C LEU A 53 -3.46 7.24 27.63
N ARG A 54 -3.02 8.44 28.02
CA ARG A 54 -1.60 8.83 28.16
C ARG A 54 -0.72 7.77 28.84
N GLY A 55 0.32 7.30 28.15
CA GLY A 55 1.46 6.58 28.75
C GLY A 55 2.04 5.40 27.97
N GLU A 56 1.39 4.95 26.89
CA GLU A 56 1.87 3.77 26.17
C GLU A 56 3.08 4.04 25.25
N GLY A 57 4.02 3.10 25.19
CA GLY A 57 5.23 3.22 24.40
C GLY A 57 5.00 3.18 22.88
N TYR A 58 5.96 3.69 22.12
CA TYR A 58 5.92 3.79 20.65
C TYR A 58 5.48 2.49 19.93
N ARG A 59 5.99 1.33 20.37
CA ARG A 59 5.63 0.02 19.79
C ARG A 59 4.16 -0.35 19.97
N VAL A 60 3.57 0.01 21.11
CA VAL A 60 2.16 -0.30 21.39
C VAL A 60 1.27 0.53 20.47
N LYS A 61 1.62 1.81 20.29
CA LYS A 61 0.93 2.71 19.37
C LYS A 61 1.06 2.28 17.92
N GLU A 62 2.23 1.78 17.50
CA GLU A 62 2.44 1.22 16.17
C GLU A 62 1.53 0.01 15.93
N GLN A 63 1.46 -0.92 16.89
CA GLN A 63 0.58 -2.07 16.81
C GLN A 63 -0.90 -1.67 16.78
N TYR A 64 -1.29 -0.70 17.59
CA TYR A 64 -2.66 -0.19 17.64
C TYR A 64 -3.09 0.42 16.29
N VAL A 65 -2.24 1.28 15.70
CA VAL A 65 -2.47 1.81 14.35
C VAL A 65 -2.54 0.69 13.33
N LYS A 66 -1.64 -0.30 13.43
CA LYS A 66 -1.63 -1.45 12.52
C LYS A 66 -2.93 -2.23 12.59
N ASP A 67 -3.45 -2.50 13.78
CA ASP A 67 -4.69 -3.26 13.96
C ASP A 67 -5.90 -2.49 13.42
N ALA A 68 -5.94 -1.16 13.63
CA ALA A 68 -6.98 -0.29 13.07
C ALA A 68 -6.90 -0.22 11.53
N ALA A 69 -5.68 -0.07 10.98
CA ALA A 69 -5.43 -0.09 9.55
C ALA A 69 -5.80 -1.44 8.92
N ASP A 70 -5.43 -2.55 9.55
CA ASP A 70 -5.75 -3.91 9.10
C ASP A 70 -7.26 -4.16 9.13
N SER A 71 -7.98 -3.62 10.12
CA SER A 71 -9.45 -3.70 10.18
C SER A 71 -10.12 -3.01 8.99
N TYR A 72 -9.61 -1.84 8.59
CA TYR A 72 -10.07 -1.15 7.38
C TYR A 72 -9.68 -1.90 6.09
N LEU A 73 -8.43 -2.36 6.00
CA LEU A 73 -7.90 -3.05 4.81
C LEU A 73 -8.51 -4.44 4.59
N ALA A 74 -8.96 -5.10 5.66
CA ALA A 74 -9.65 -6.39 5.59
C ALA A 74 -10.92 -6.36 4.72
N LEU A 75 -11.60 -5.19 4.64
CA LEU A 75 -12.75 -4.97 3.75
C LEU A 75 -12.40 -5.17 2.27
N TYR A 76 -11.12 -5.05 1.92
CA TYR A 76 -10.59 -5.19 0.57
C TYR A 76 -9.67 -6.42 0.42
N HIS A 77 -9.66 -7.32 1.41
CA HIS A 77 -8.74 -8.47 1.47
C HIS A 77 -7.25 -8.09 1.45
N LEU A 78 -6.93 -6.90 1.94
CA LEU A 78 -5.56 -6.38 2.05
C LEU A 78 -5.12 -6.36 3.53
N LYS A 79 -3.81 -6.19 3.74
CA LYS A 79 -3.21 -5.97 5.06
C LYS A 79 -2.09 -4.94 4.96
N ALA A 80 -1.84 -4.23 6.06
CA ALA A 80 -0.70 -3.35 6.18
C ALA A 80 0.58 -4.19 6.20
N ALA A 81 1.50 -3.89 5.29
CA ALA A 81 2.84 -4.46 5.27
C ALA A 81 3.72 -3.81 6.34
N ALA A 82 3.60 -2.50 6.53
CA ALA A 82 4.33 -1.74 7.54
C ALA A 82 3.55 -0.52 8.01
N VAL A 83 3.80 -0.09 9.24
CA VAL A 83 3.35 1.18 9.81
C VAL A 83 4.59 1.90 10.35
N ALA A 84 4.73 3.19 10.08
CA ALA A 84 5.82 3.98 10.58
C ALA A 84 5.34 5.37 10.96
N PHE A 85 5.78 5.88 12.09
CA PHE A 85 5.56 7.28 12.44
C PHE A 85 6.70 8.14 11.91
N SER A 86 6.40 9.40 11.64
CA SER A 86 7.42 10.39 11.29
C SER A 86 8.39 10.60 12.46
N PRO A 87 9.63 11.07 12.21
CA PRO A 87 10.63 11.26 13.26
C PRO A 87 10.19 12.24 14.36
N ASP A 88 9.36 13.21 14.01
CA ASP A 88 8.74 14.19 14.90
C ASP A 88 7.42 13.69 15.53
N GLY A 89 6.97 12.48 15.16
CA GLY A 89 5.76 11.87 15.69
C GLY A 89 4.45 12.49 15.22
N THR A 90 4.48 13.46 14.31
CA THR A 90 3.27 14.21 13.92
C THR A 90 2.51 13.57 12.76
N ALA A 91 3.06 12.52 12.13
CA ALA A 91 2.42 11.82 11.04
C ALA A 91 2.61 10.31 11.17
N VAL A 92 1.67 9.57 10.59
CA VAL A 92 1.72 8.11 10.47
C VAL A 92 1.64 7.71 9.01
N THR A 93 2.49 6.78 8.61
CA THR A 93 2.57 6.24 7.25
C THR A 93 2.25 4.75 7.27
N VAL A 94 1.28 4.34 6.47
CA VAL A 94 0.90 2.95 6.27
C VAL A 94 1.37 2.51 4.89
N THR A 95 2.04 1.37 4.83
CA THR A 95 2.45 0.71 3.58
C THR A 95 1.59 -0.52 3.38
N VAL A 96 1.01 -0.68 2.18
CA VAL A 96 0.14 -1.78 1.80
C VAL A 96 0.75 -2.52 0.61
N GLU A 97 0.69 -3.85 0.63
CA GLU A 97 1.05 -4.67 -0.54
C GLU A 97 -0.20 -5.34 -1.11
N ALA A 98 -0.32 -5.28 -2.44
CA ALA A 98 -1.38 -5.94 -3.19
C ALA A 98 -0.77 -6.82 -4.30
N ASP A 99 -1.39 -7.97 -4.56
CA ASP A 99 -1.01 -8.84 -5.67
C ASP A 99 -1.63 -8.32 -6.98
N TYR A 100 -0.78 -8.08 -7.98
CA TYR A 100 -1.23 -7.77 -9.34
C TYR A 100 -1.21 -9.04 -10.21
N LYS A 101 -2.37 -9.34 -10.79
CA LYS A 101 -2.52 -10.36 -11.83
C LYS A 101 -2.74 -9.68 -13.19
N PRO A 102 -1.80 -9.80 -14.14
CA PRO A 102 -1.96 -9.23 -15.48
C PRO A 102 -3.10 -9.91 -16.24
N ALA A 103 -3.71 -9.18 -17.16
CA ALA A 103 -4.83 -9.66 -17.96
C ALA A 103 -4.37 -10.49 -19.18
N LEU A 104 -3.23 -10.14 -19.79
CA LEU A 104 -2.78 -10.76 -21.05
C LEU A 104 -1.52 -11.64 -20.88
N LEU A 105 -0.57 -11.23 -20.03
CA LEU A 105 0.68 -11.97 -19.78
C LEU A 105 0.51 -13.17 -18.83
N GLY A 106 -0.62 -13.29 -18.14
CA GLY A 106 -0.90 -14.39 -17.21
C GLY A 106 0.15 -14.54 -16.10
N GLU A 107 0.61 -15.76 -15.83
CA GLU A 107 1.57 -16.03 -14.75
C GLU A 107 2.92 -15.29 -14.92
N LEU A 108 3.33 -15.02 -16.16
CA LEU A 108 4.62 -14.38 -16.47
C LEU A 108 4.71 -12.92 -16.00
N GLY A 109 3.58 -12.24 -15.81
CA GLY A 109 3.53 -10.83 -15.40
C GLY A 109 3.02 -10.61 -13.98
N LYS A 110 2.84 -11.67 -13.17
CA LYS A 110 2.46 -11.54 -11.76
C LYS A 110 3.54 -10.79 -10.99
N GLN A 111 3.15 -9.72 -10.32
CA GLN A 111 4.04 -8.95 -9.46
C GLN A 111 3.27 -8.39 -8.26
N LYS A 112 4.00 -8.05 -7.19
CA LYS A 112 3.45 -7.28 -6.09
C LYS A 112 3.47 -5.79 -6.44
N VAL A 113 2.46 -5.09 -5.96
CA VAL A 113 2.36 -3.64 -6.01
C VAL A 113 2.35 -3.13 -4.58
N THR A 114 3.20 -2.15 -4.31
CA THR A 114 3.29 -1.50 -3.00
C THR A 114 2.66 -0.12 -3.11
N GLY A 115 1.71 0.17 -2.23
CA GLY A 115 1.16 1.50 -2.06
C GLY A 115 1.52 2.09 -0.70
N LYS A 116 1.65 3.41 -0.63
CA LYS A 116 2.00 4.15 0.60
C LYS A 116 1.04 5.31 0.80
N GLY A 117 0.58 5.46 2.03
CA GLY A 117 -0.26 6.59 2.43
C GLY A 117 0.12 7.12 3.80
N SER A 118 -0.08 8.42 4.00
CA SER A 118 0.34 9.14 5.19
C SER A 118 -0.75 10.09 5.69
N ALA A 119 -0.92 10.17 7.01
CA ALA A 119 -1.86 11.05 7.67
C ALA A 119 -1.19 11.78 8.83
N THR A 120 -1.53 13.07 8.99
CA THR A 120 -1.10 13.87 10.13
C THR A 120 -1.94 13.52 11.36
N LEU A 121 -1.28 13.40 12.51
CA LEU A 121 -1.87 13.17 13.82
C LEU A 121 -2.13 14.50 14.51
N VAL A 122 -3.26 14.61 15.20
CA VAL A 122 -3.58 15.81 15.98
C VAL A 122 -2.77 15.83 17.26
N HIS A 123 -2.58 14.67 17.89
CA HIS A 123 -1.72 14.48 19.05
C HIS A 123 -0.53 13.65 18.63
N GLY A 124 0.62 14.31 18.45
CA GLY A 124 1.84 13.65 18.02
C GLY A 124 2.27 12.49 18.93
N VAL A 125 3.01 11.54 18.38
CA VAL A 125 3.58 10.40 19.09
C VAL A 125 5.00 10.70 19.52
N GLU A 126 5.20 10.81 20.82
CA GLU A 126 6.55 10.88 21.37
C GLU A 126 7.26 9.53 21.18
N LYS A 127 8.34 9.53 20.41
CA LYS A 127 9.25 8.40 20.35
C LYS A 127 10.02 8.40 21.66
N ALA A 128 9.73 7.45 22.55
CA ALA A 128 10.55 7.25 23.73
C ALA A 128 11.99 7.00 23.27
N GLU A 129 12.89 7.94 23.56
CA GLU A 129 14.33 7.73 23.48
C GLU A 129 14.63 6.50 24.32
N THR A 130 14.89 5.38 23.66
CA THR A 130 15.57 4.27 24.31
C THR A 130 17.00 4.40 23.85
N ASP A 131 17.83 4.87 24.78
CA ASP A 131 19.29 4.88 24.90
C ASP A 131 20.05 4.00 23.88
#